data_AF-A0AA35TGM7-F1
#
_entry.id   AF-A0AA35TGM7-F1
#
_cell.length_a   1.000
_cell.length_b   1.000
_cell.length_c   1.000
_cell.angle_alpha   90.00
_cell.angle_beta   90.00
_cell.angle_gamma   90.00
#
_symmetry.space_group_name_H-M   'P 1'
#
loop_
_entity.id
_entity.type
_entity.pdbx_description
1 polymer ?
#
loop_
_entity_poly.entity_id
_entity_poly.type
_entity_poly.pdbx_seq_one_letter_code
_entity_poly.pdbx_strand_id
1 'polypeptide(L)'
;MQKMREANIQEQRRAAEREEELQRQLVDAQEVAENRAEEARIALQRMREAQAEREQELQRELHDAREALQRGVVPTPGQPLTDITPWKISRNDVRLMGEIGVGAWGTVARGMYNGQQVAVKYPHQLILNEDTLRRLERETELMTQVRHPNLIRIIAAVFDEHSFRLHAPPMIITEICDLNLRQCYEQRRLADTDNLPIFKDVAYGLHYLHDRHEPIIHRDLSAPNVLLQALPNGT
;
A
#
# COMPACT_ATOMS: atom_id res chain seq x y z
N MET A 1 34.27 61.24 -64.18
CA MET A 1 33.57 61.65 -62.95
C MET A 1 32.21 60.97 -62.76
N GLN A 2 31.31 60.94 -63.76
CA GLN A 2 29.96 60.37 -63.61
C GLN A 2 29.92 58.84 -63.40
N LYS A 3 30.65 58.06 -64.21
CA LYS A 3 30.74 56.59 -64.06
C LYS A 3 31.28 56.11 -62.70
N MET A 4 32.20 56.86 -62.10
CA MET A 4 32.78 56.55 -60.79
C MET A 4 31.79 56.81 -59.65
N ARG A 5 30.92 57.82 -59.81
CA ARG A 5 29.86 58.14 -58.85
C ARG A 5 28.75 57.08 -58.89
N GLU A 6 28.39 56.60 -60.08
CA GLU A 6 27.42 55.51 -60.27
C GLU A 6 27.92 54.19 -59.70
N ALA A 7 29.19 53.82 -59.92
CA ALA A 7 29.79 52.62 -59.35
C ALA A 7 29.79 52.65 -57.80
N ASN A 8 30.12 53.80 -57.20
CA ASN A 8 30.12 53.95 -55.74
C ASN A 8 28.70 53.84 -55.14
N ILE A 9 27.69 54.41 -55.81
CA ILE A 9 26.28 54.28 -55.40
C ILE A 9 25.82 52.82 -55.49
N GLN A 10 26.23 52.10 -56.53
CA GLN A 10 25.88 50.69 -56.71
C GLN A 10 26.56 49.78 -55.68
N GLU A 11 27.81 50.08 -55.32
CA GLU A 11 28.54 49.38 -54.27
C GLU A 11 27.92 49.63 -52.89
N GLN A 12 27.55 50.88 -52.58
CA GLN A 12 26.84 51.24 -51.35
C GLN A 12 25.48 50.54 -51.23
N ARG A 13 24.72 50.43 -52.33
CA ARG A 13 23.44 49.69 -52.32
C ARG A 13 23.62 48.20 -52.04
N ARG A 14 24.61 47.56 -52.68
CA ARG A 14 24.94 46.15 -52.44
C ARG A 14 25.43 45.90 -51.02
N ALA A 15 26.17 46.84 -50.44
CA ALA A 15 26.60 46.77 -49.04
C ALA A 15 25.39 46.85 -48.09
N ALA A 16 24.46 47.77 -48.33
CA ALA A 16 23.24 47.91 -47.54
C ALA A 16 22.33 46.66 -47.63
N GLU A 17 22.16 46.09 -48.83
CA GLU A 17 21.38 44.87 -49.03
C GLU A 17 21.98 43.67 -48.27
N ARG A 18 23.32 43.53 -48.28
CA ARG A 18 24.03 42.50 -47.51
C ARG A 18 23.92 42.71 -46.00
N GLU A 19 23.96 43.96 -45.55
CA GLU A 19 23.81 44.29 -44.13
C GLU A 19 22.40 43.95 -43.64
N GLU A 20 21.36 44.25 -44.45
CA GLU A 20 19.98 43.87 -44.14
C GLU A 20 19.79 42.34 -44.12
N GLU A 21 20.41 41.62 -45.06
CA GLU A 21 20.38 40.16 -45.10
C GLU A 21 21.07 39.54 -43.87
N LEU A 22 22.24 40.07 -43.48
CA LEU A 22 22.95 39.63 -42.27
C LEU A 22 22.15 39.93 -41.00
N GLN A 23 21.46 41.07 -40.93
CA GLN A 23 20.59 41.39 -39.80
C GLN A 23 19.42 40.42 -39.68
N ARG A 24 18.79 40.03 -40.80
CA ARG A 24 17.73 39.02 -40.80
C ARG A 24 18.26 37.66 -40.35
N GLN A 25 19.40 37.21 -40.90
CA GLN A 25 20.03 35.96 -40.49
C GLN A 25 20.41 35.95 -39.00
N LEU A 26 20.83 37.10 -38.45
CA LEU A 26 21.16 37.23 -37.04
C LEU A 26 19.91 37.04 -36.16
N VAL A 27 18.79 37.66 -36.52
CA VAL A 27 17.52 37.53 -35.78
C VAL A 27 17.03 36.09 -35.81
N ASP A 28 17.02 35.44 -36.98
CA ASP A 28 16.61 34.04 -37.11
C ASP A 28 17.53 33.11 -36.28
N ALA A 29 18.84 33.36 -36.29
CA ALA A 29 19.80 32.60 -35.50
C ALA A 29 19.61 32.81 -33.99
N GLN A 30 19.25 34.03 -33.56
CA GLN A 30 18.92 34.34 -32.17
C GLN A 30 17.66 33.62 -31.72
N GLU A 31 16.59 33.65 -32.52
CA GLU A 31 15.33 32.96 -32.22
C GLU A 31 15.53 31.45 -32.09
N VAL A 32 16.31 30.84 -33.01
CA VAL A 32 16.65 29.41 -32.93
C VAL A 32 17.47 29.10 -31.67
N ALA A 33 18.40 29.97 -31.29
CA ALA A 33 19.21 29.80 -30.09
C ALA A 33 18.37 29.91 -28.81
N GLU A 34 17.42 30.84 -28.76
CA GLU A 34 16.49 31.02 -27.63
C GLU A 34 15.56 29.80 -27.48
N ASN A 35 14.99 29.32 -28.58
CA ASN A 35 14.13 28.12 -28.57
C ASN A 35 14.89 26.89 -28.06
N ARG A 36 16.13 26.69 -28.51
CA ARG A 36 16.99 25.59 -28.02
C ARG A 36 17.35 25.74 -26.54
N ALA A 37 17.60 26.96 -26.09
CA ALA A 37 17.90 27.22 -24.68
C ALA A 37 16.69 26.92 -23.79
N GLU A 38 15.48 27.24 -24.26
CA GLU A 38 14.24 26.97 -23.52
C GLU A 38 13.94 25.46 -23.45
N GLU A 39 14.11 24.74 -24.57
CA GLU A 39 14.02 23.28 -24.58
C GLU A 39 15.00 22.63 -23.58
N ALA A 40 16.25 23.12 -23.55
CA ALA A 40 17.26 22.64 -22.61
C ALA A 40 16.89 22.91 -21.14
N ARG A 41 16.26 24.06 -20.82
CA ARG A 41 15.77 24.37 -19.47
C ARG A 41 14.66 23.43 -19.04
N ILE A 42 13.68 23.18 -19.92
CA ILE A 42 12.57 22.26 -19.65
C ILE A 42 13.11 20.84 -19.42
N ALA A 43 14.04 20.39 -20.27
CA ALA A 43 14.68 19.09 -20.11
C ALA A 43 15.42 18.98 -18.76
N LEU A 44 16.19 20.00 -18.39
CA LEU A 44 16.90 20.04 -17.12
C LEU A 44 15.95 20.02 -15.92
N GLN A 45 14.83 20.74 -15.99
CA GLN A 45 13.83 20.76 -14.92
C GLN A 45 13.19 19.37 -14.73
N ARG A 46 12.80 18.71 -15.82
CA ARG A 46 12.28 17.33 -15.76
C ARG A 46 13.29 16.35 -15.18
N MET A 47 14.57 16.48 -15.53
CA MET A 47 15.62 15.66 -14.95
C MET A 47 15.79 15.90 -13.44
N ARG A 48 15.69 17.15 -12.98
CA ARG A 48 15.75 17.48 -11.55
C ARG A 48 14.55 16.92 -10.79
N GLU A 49 13.35 17.03 -11.34
CA GLU A 49 12.14 16.47 -10.75
C GLU A 49 12.26 14.94 -10.64
N ALA A 50 12.67 14.26 -11.71
CA ALA A 50 12.93 12.82 -11.69
C ALA A 50 14.03 12.41 -10.70
N GLN A 51 15.10 13.21 -10.57
CA GLN A 51 16.14 12.98 -9.58
C GLN A 51 15.61 13.15 -8.15
N ALA A 52 14.81 14.18 -7.88
CA ALA A 52 14.22 14.42 -6.58
C ALA A 52 13.23 13.32 -6.18
N GLU A 53 12.41 12.85 -7.13
CA GLU A 53 11.53 11.69 -6.92
C GLU A 53 12.33 10.43 -6.60
N ARG A 54 13.42 10.18 -7.34
CA ARG A 54 14.29 9.04 -7.09
C ARG A 54 15.01 9.14 -5.73
N GLU A 55 15.45 10.32 -5.33
CA GLU A 55 16.03 10.54 -4.00
C GLU A 55 15.00 10.30 -2.89
N GLN A 56 13.76 10.75 -3.05
CA GLN A 56 12.68 10.47 -2.09
C GLN A 56 12.39 8.97 -1.98
N GLU A 57 12.39 8.25 -3.10
CA GLU A 57 12.22 6.81 -3.12
C GLU A 57 13.36 6.09 -2.39
N LEU A 58 14.62 6.44 -2.69
CA LEU A 58 15.78 5.90 -1.96
C LEU A 58 15.72 6.22 -0.45
N GLN A 59 15.25 7.41 -0.07
CA GLN A 59 15.11 7.77 1.34
C GLN A 59 14.06 6.91 2.06
N ARG A 60 12.95 6.59 1.39
CA ARG A 60 11.94 5.65 1.92
C ARG A 60 12.51 4.24 2.04
N GLU A 61 13.14 3.74 0.97
CA GLU A 61 13.80 2.42 0.99
C GLU A 61 14.83 2.30 2.12
N LEU A 62 15.63 3.35 2.34
CA LEU A 62 16.62 3.38 3.42
C LEU A 62 15.97 3.44 4.81
N HIS A 63 14.83 4.13 4.95
CA HIS A 63 14.04 4.15 6.18
C HIS A 63 13.48 2.76 6.49
N ASP A 64 12.86 2.12 5.51
CA ASP A 64 12.27 0.78 5.64
C ASP A 64 13.35 -0.27 5.96
N ALA A 65 14.50 -0.20 5.27
CA ALA A 65 15.64 -1.06 5.54
C ALA A 65 16.20 -0.88 6.96
N ARG A 66 16.22 0.36 7.48
CA ARG A 66 16.62 0.65 8.87
C ARG A 66 15.63 0.07 9.88
N GLU A 67 14.33 0.20 9.64
CA GLU A 67 13.31 -0.42 10.49
C GLU A 67 13.42 -1.95 10.49
N ALA A 68 13.62 -2.56 9.32
CA ALA A 68 13.78 -4.01 9.18
C ALA A 68 15.00 -4.52 9.98
N LEU A 69 16.13 -3.80 9.92
CA LEU A 69 17.32 -4.13 10.70
C LEU A 69 17.09 -4.02 12.20
N GLN A 70 16.37 -2.99 12.67
CA GLN A 70 15.98 -2.84 14.09
C GLN A 70 15.08 -3.98 14.57
N ARG A 71 14.27 -4.56 13.68
CA ARG A 71 13.42 -5.74 13.96
C ARG A 71 14.16 -7.08 13.84
N GLY A 72 15.47 -7.08 13.58
CA GLY A 72 16.29 -8.29 13.49
C GLY A 72 16.16 -9.06 12.17
N VAL A 73 15.65 -8.41 11.11
CA VAL A 73 15.53 -9.01 9.77
C VAL A 73 16.74 -8.57 8.93
N VAL A 74 17.52 -9.53 8.43
CA VAL A 74 18.68 -9.24 7.55
C VAL A 74 18.26 -9.38 6.09
N PRO A 75 18.20 -8.29 5.31
CA PRO A 75 17.89 -8.39 3.88
C PRO A 75 19.07 -8.98 3.11
N THR A 76 18.78 -9.98 2.27
CA THR A 76 19.77 -10.62 1.38
C THR A 76 20.02 -9.75 0.14
N PRO A 77 21.27 -9.57 -0.34
CA PRO A 77 21.54 -8.75 -1.52
C PRO A 77 20.86 -9.31 -2.78
N GLY A 78 20.12 -8.46 -3.50
CA GLY A 78 19.49 -8.80 -4.77
C GLY A 78 17.97 -9.04 -4.72
N GLN A 79 17.34 -8.98 -3.54
CA GLN A 79 15.89 -8.93 -3.44
C GLN A 79 15.40 -7.47 -3.51
N PRO A 80 14.46 -7.14 -4.40
CA PRO A 80 13.77 -5.85 -4.38
C PRO A 80 13.16 -5.59 -2.99
N LEU A 81 13.42 -4.41 -2.43
CA LEU A 81 12.85 -3.96 -1.14
C LEU A 81 11.31 -3.85 -1.17
N THR A 82 10.68 -4.04 -2.33
CA THR A 82 9.23 -4.06 -2.54
C THR A 82 8.54 -5.36 -2.07
N ASP A 83 9.29 -6.42 -1.78
CA ASP A 83 8.73 -7.76 -1.48
C ASP A 83 8.77 -8.18 0.00
N ILE A 84 9.10 -7.27 0.92
CA ILE A 84 8.97 -7.52 2.37
C ILE A 84 7.69 -6.87 2.91
N THR A 85 6.54 -7.31 2.39
CA THR A 85 5.32 -7.31 3.21
C THR A 85 5.24 -8.68 3.88
N PRO A 86 5.86 -8.89 5.07
CA PRO A 86 5.96 -10.22 5.69
C PRO A 86 4.61 -10.88 5.95
N TRP A 87 3.53 -10.10 5.93
CA TRP A 87 2.17 -10.58 6.09
C TRP A 87 1.52 -11.03 4.77
N LYS A 88 2.02 -10.65 3.59
CA LYS A 88 1.49 -11.17 2.31
C LYS A 88 2.16 -12.50 1.99
N ILE A 89 1.36 -13.53 1.73
CA ILE A 89 1.81 -14.89 1.45
C ILE A 89 1.20 -15.43 0.16
N SER A 90 1.78 -16.50 -0.38
CA SER A 90 1.17 -17.20 -1.52
C SER A 90 -0.08 -17.94 -1.07
N ARG A 91 -1.07 -18.05 -1.97
CA ARG A 91 -2.23 -18.93 -1.77
C ARG A 91 -1.82 -20.36 -1.44
N ASN A 92 -0.71 -20.83 -2.01
CA ASN A 92 -0.22 -22.19 -1.82
C ASN A 92 0.37 -22.43 -0.43
N ASP A 93 0.69 -21.38 0.32
CA ASP A 93 1.25 -21.48 1.67
C ASP A 93 0.18 -21.79 2.72
N VAL A 94 -1.10 -21.61 2.38
CA VAL A 94 -2.24 -21.87 3.26
C VAL A 94 -3.13 -22.96 2.70
N ARG A 95 -3.36 -23.99 3.51
CA ARG A 95 -4.28 -25.09 3.17
C ARG A 95 -5.62 -24.86 3.85
N LEU A 96 -6.67 -24.66 3.06
CA LEU A 96 -8.05 -24.67 3.56
C LEU A 96 -8.47 -26.10 3.94
N MET A 97 -9.24 -26.22 5.03
CA MET A 97 -9.78 -27.49 5.51
C MET A 97 -11.30 -27.49 5.39
N GLY A 98 -12.02 -27.03 6.41
CA GLY A 98 -13.49 -27.03 6.45
C GLY A 98 -14.04 -25.69 6.93
N GLU A 99 -15.21 -25.31 6.41
CA GLU A 99 -15.90 -24.08 6.79
C GLU A 99 -16.35 -24.14 8.25
N ILE A 100 -16.11 -23.06 9.00
CA ILE A 100 -16.46 -22.93 10.42
C ILE A 100 -17.46 -21.80 10.67
N GLY A 101 -17.72 -20.93 9.69
CA GLY A 101 -18.75 -19.92 9.79
C GLY A 101 -19.00 -19.20 8.46
N VAL A 102 -20.24 -18.78 8.25
CA VAL A 102 -20.66 -17.95 7.12
C VAL A 102 -21.31 -16.70 7.68
N GLY A 103 -20.84 -15.54 7.25
CA GLY A 103 -21.38 -14.24 7.64
C GLY A 103 -21.82 -13.42 6.44
N ALA A 104 -22.34 -12.22 6.69
CA ALA A 104 -22.77 -11.31 5.63
C ALA A 104 -21.63 -10.94 4.65
N TRP A 105 -20.40 -10.89 5.16
CA TRP A 105 -19.24 -10.36 4.45
C TRP A 105 -18.31 -11.45 3.89
N GLY A 106 -18.62 -12.72 4.07
CA GLY A 106 -17.72 -13.80 3.68
C GLY A 106 -17.85 -15.05 4.51
N THR A 107 -17.01 -16.02 4.16
CA THR A 107 -16.91 -17.29 4.83
C THR A 107 -15.60 -17.37 5.60
N VAL A 108 -15.64 -18.06 6.73
CA VAL A 108 -14.46 -18.40 7.54
C VAL A 108 -14.31 -19.91 7.51
N ALA A 109 -13.11 -20.37 7.12
CA ALA A 109 -12.73 -21.77 7.16
C ALA A 109 -11.57 -22.00 8.13
N ARG A 110 -11.51 -23.20 8.71
CA ARG A 110 -10.31 -23.69 9.37
C ARG A 110 -9.24 -23.93 8.30
N GLY A 111 -8.00 -23.57 8.61
CA GLY A 111 -6.86 -23.80 7.73
C GLY A 111 -5.61 -24.22 8.48
N MET A 112 -4.56 -24.51 7.70
CA MET A 112 -3.21 -24.79 8.17
C MET A 112 -2.24 -23.84 7.49
N TYR A 113 -1.41 -23.15 8.27
CA TYR A 113 -0.35 -22.26 7.80
C TYR A 113 0.89 -22.47 8.67
N ASN A 114 2.06 -22.73 8.06
CA ASN A 114 3.31 -23.04 8.76
C ASN A 114 3.18 -24.10 9.87
N GLY A 115 2.37 -25.13 9.64
CA GLY A 115 2.12 -26.21 10.61
C GLY A 115 1.23 -25.82 11.80
N GLN A 116 0.69 -24.60 11.83
CA GLN A 116 -0.23 -24.12 12.84
C GLN A 116 -1.65 -24.02 12.30
N GLN A 117 -2.63 -24.39 13.13
CA GLN A 117 -4.04 -24.18 12.82
C GLN A 117 -4.40 -22.70 12.85
N VAL A 118 -5.16 -22.27 11.85
CA VAL A 118 -5.55 -20.87 11.64
C VAL A 118 -7.02 -20.77 11.23
N ALA A 119 -7.59 -19.58 11.39
CA ALA A 119 -8.87 -19.22 10.78
C ALA A 119 -8.61 -18.39 9.52
N VAL A 120 -9.22 -18.79 8.40
CA VAL A 120 -9.04 -18.17 7.09
C VAL A 120 -10.38 -17.58 6.64
N LYS A 121 -10.46 -16.24 6.59
CA LYS A 121 -11.64 -15.51 6.12
C LYS A 121 -11.46 -15.12 4.66
N TYR A 122 -12.44 -15.43 3.82
CA TYR A 122 -12.48 -15.01 2.43
C TYR A 122 -13.83 -14.33 2.11
N PRO A 123 -13.82 -13.12 1.52
CA PRO A 123 -15.04 -12.40 1.17
C PRO A 123 -15.87 -13.13 0.11
N HIS A 124 -17.19 -12.92 0.12
CA HIS A 124 -18.06 -13.40 -0.97
C HIS A 124 -17.68 -12.69 -2.29
N GLN A 125 -17.67 -13.41 -3.41
CA GLN A 125 -17.27 -12.84 -4.71
C GLN A 125 -18.13 -11.62 -5.11
N LEU A 126 -19.41 -11.61 -4.74
CA LEU A 126 -20.36 -10.55 -5.09
C LEU A 126 -20.02 -9.17 -4.50
N ILE A 127 -19.21 -9.11 -3.44
CA ILE A 127 -18.82 -7.85 -2.79
C ILE A 127 -17.42 -7.37 -3.22
N LEU A 128 -16.72 -8.14 -4.06
CA LEU A 128 -15.37 -7.84 -4.49
C LEU A 128 -15.37 -7.05 -5.80
N ASN A 129 -14.78 -5.87 -5.74
CA ASN A 129 -14.33 -5.08 -6.88
C ASN A 129 -12.94 -4.50 -6.54
N GLU A 130 -12.29 -3.81 -7.48
CA GLU A 130 -10.95 -3.27 -7.25
C GLU A 130 -10.88 -2.29 -6.07
N ASP A 131 -11.89 -1.44 -5.88
CA ASP A 131 -11.92 -0.48 -4.78
C ASP A 131 -12.07 -1.16 -3.42
N THR A 132 -12.99 -2.12 -3.31
CA THR A 132 -13.18 -2.91 -2.09
C THR A 132 -11.93 -3.72 -1.77
N LEU A 133 -11.25 -4.26 -2.79
CA LEU A 133 -10.01 -5.01 -2.60
C LEU A 133 -8.89 -4.13 -2.06
N ARG A 134 -8.66 -2.95 -2.67
CA ARG A 134 -7.66 -1.97 -2.19
C ARG A 134 -7.93 -1.53 -0.76
N ARG A 135 -9.20 -1.29 -0.41
CA ARG A 135 -9.61 -0.94 0.97
C ARG A 135 -9.33 -2.08 1.93
N LEU A 136 -9.73 -3.31 1.59
CA LEU A 136 -9.49 -4.49 2.41
C LEU A 136 -7.99 -4.75 2.62
N GLU A 137 -7.18 -4.57 1.59
CA GLU A 137 -5.73 -4.72 1.66
C GLU A 137 -5.11 -3.71 2.62
N ARG A 138 -5.48 -2.43 2.50
CA ARG A 138 -5.03 -1.36 3.39
C ARG A 138 -5.48 -1.57 4.83
N GLU A 139 -6.73 -1.98 5.04
CA GLU A 139 -7.25 -2.30 6.38
C GLU A 139 -6.49 -3.49 6.98
N THR A 140 -6.20 -4.51 6.18
CA THR A 140 -5.42 -5.67 6.62
C THR A 140 -4.01 -5.26 7.01
N GLU A 141 -3.35 -4.44 6.20
CA GLU A 141 -2.02 -3.91 6.50
C GLU A 141 -1.97 -3.18 7.84
N LEU A 142 -2.92 -2.29 8.10
CA LEU A 142 -3.03 -1.58 9.39
C LEU A 142 -3.23 -2.57 10.55
N MET A 143 -4.13 -3.53 10.38
CA MET A 143 -4.46 -4.53 11.40
C MET A 143 -3.32 -5.53 11.63
N THR A 144 -2.44 -5.76 10.66
CA THR A 144 -1.25 -6.61 10.86
C THR A 144 -0.23 -5.99 11.81
N GLN A 145 -0.30 -4.68 12.08
CA GLN A 145 0.55 -3.96 13.03
C GLN A 145 -0.03 -3.91 14.45
N VAL A 146 -1.29 -4.32 14.62
CA VAL A 146 -1.99 -4.36 15.91
C VAL A 146 -1.56 -5.62 16.67
N ARG A 147 -1.04 -5.46 17.89
CA ARG A 147 -0.61 -6.56 18.77
C ARG A 147 -1.08 -6.29 20.19
N HIS A 148 -2.09 -7.04 20.62
CA HIS A 148 -2.65 -6.96 21.96
C HIS A 148 -3.32 -8.30 22.30
N PRO A 149 -3.24 -8.81 23.55
CA PRO A 149 -3.83 -10.09 23.92
C PRO A 149 -5.35 -10.16 23.76
N ASN A 150 -6.05 -9.02 23.83
CA ASN A 150 -7.51 -8.93 23.65
C ASN A 150 -7.93 -8.40 22.26
N LEU A 151 -7.07 -8.51 21.25
CA LEU A 151 -7.40 -8.20 19.86
C LEU A 151 -6.97 -9.36 18.97
N ILE A 152 -7.85 -9.75 18.03
CA ILE A 152 -7.57 -10.84 17.10
C ILE A 152 -6.32 -10.53 16.26
N ARG A 153 -5.35 -11.44 16.26
CA ARG A 153 -4.11 -11.27 15.50
C ARG A 153 -4.30 -11.71 14.06
N ILE A 154 -4.10 -10.78 13.12
CA ILE A 154 -3.84 -11.11 11.72
C ILE A 154 -2.41 -11.65 11.62
N ILE A 155 -2.29 -12.87 11.12
CA ILE A 155 -1.03 -13.60 10.95
C ILE A 155 -0.45 -13.30 9.57
N ALA A 156 -1.29 -13.42 8.55
CA ALA A 156 -0.93 -13.25 7.15
C ALA A 156 -2.18 -12.98 6.31
N ALA A 157 -2.00 -12.67 5.03
CA ALA A 157 -3.06 -12.56 4.06
C ALA A 157 -2.58 -12.91 2.65
N VAL A 158 -3.53 -13.29 1.80
CA VAL A 158 -3.32 -13.56 0.39
C VAL A 158 -4.03 -12.47 -0.39
N PHE A 159 -3.24 -11.59 -1.00
CA PHE A 159 -3.65 -10.58 -1.97
C PHE A 159 -2.86 -10.81 -3.25
N ASP A 160 -3.25 -11.85 -4.00
CA ASP A 160 -2.60 -12.18 -5.27
C ASP A 160 -3.37 -11.53 -6.42
N GLU A 161 -2.76 -10.55 -7.08
CA GLU A 161 -3.32 -9.86 -8.24
C GLU A 161 -3.63 -10.82 -9.40
N HIS A 162 -2.86 -11.91 -9.53
CA HIS A 162 -3.11 -12.96 -10.52
C HIS A 162 -4.34 -13.80 -10.14
N SER A 163 -4.48 -14.13 -8.86
CA SER A 163 -5.67 -14.80 -8.31
C SER A 163 -6.96 -13.99 -8.52
N PHE A 164 -6.92 -12.66 -8.39
CA PHE A 164 -8.11 -11.82 -8.63
C PHE A 164 -8.59 -11.90 -10.08
N ARG A 165 -7.67 -11.90 -11.05
CA ARG A 165 -7.99 -12.11 -12.48
C ARG A 165 -8.57 -13.50 -12.76
N LEU A 166 -8.28 -14.48 -11.89
CA LEU A 166 -8.82 -15.83 -11.93
C LEU A 166 -10.03 -16.03 -11.00
N HIS A 167 -10.66 -14.95 -10.53
CA HIS A 167 -11.82 -14.94 -9.63
C HIS A 167 -11.60 -15.64 -8.27
N ALA A 168 -10.35 -15.83 -7.84
CA ALA A 168 -10.05 -16.37 -6.53
C ALA A 168 -10.05 -15.24 -5.47
N PRO A 169 -10.85 -15.34 -4.40
CA PRO A 169 -11.01 -14.26 -3.42
C PRO A 169 -9.76 -14.08 -2.56
N PRO A 170 -9.47 -12.86 -2.07
CA PRO A 170 -8.41 -12.66 -1.07
C PRO A 170 -8.70 -13.47 0.19
N MET A 171 -7.66 -13.81 0.94
CA MET A 171 -7.78 -14.56 2.18
C MET A 171 -7.10 -13.81 3.32
N ILE A 172 -7.77 -13.65 4.45
CA ILE A 172 -7.20 -13.09 5.68
C ILE A 172 -7.00 -14.23 6.67
N ILE A 173 -5.77 -14.42 7.12
CA ILE A 173 -5.37 -15.50 8.02
C ILE A 173 -5.20 -14.92 9.42
N THR A 174 -5.94 -15.47 10.37
CA THR A 174 -5.93 -15.09 11.78
C THR A 174 -5.64 -16.30 12.66
N GLU A 175 -5.35 -16.05 13.94
CA GLU A 175 -5.42 -17.13 14.93
C GLU A 175 -6.84 -17.71 15.01
N ILE A 176 -6.93 -18.97 15.44
CA ILE A 176 -8.21 -19.65 15.56
C ILE A 176 -8.76 -19.49 16.97
N CYS A 177 -10.03 -19.09 17.06
CA CYS A 177 -10.81 -19.06 18.30
C CYS A 177 -11.93 -20.10 18.22
N ASP A 178 -12.47 -20.50 19.38
CA ASP A 178 -13.44 -21.59 19.45
C ASP A 178 -14.84 -21.14 19.03
N LEU A 179 -15.31 -20.04 19.61
CA LEU A 179 -16.67 -19.50 19.41
C LEU A 179 -16.65 -17.98 19.52
N ASN A 180 -17.70 -17.31 19.05
CA ASN A 180 -17.97 -15.92 19.39
C ASN A 180 -18.96 -15.81 20.56
N LEU A 181 -19.02 -14.61 21.17
CA LEU A 181 -19.86 -14.33 22.32
C LEU A 181 -21.34 -14.61 22.06
N ARG A 182 -21.84 -14.32 20.85
CA ARG A 182 -23.22 -14.65 20.44
C ARG A 182 -23.47 -16.15 20.51
N GLN A 183 -22.60 -16.96 19.93
CA GLN A 183 -22.72 -18.42 19.94
C GLN A 183 -22.64 -18.97 21.36
N CYS A 184 -21.75 -18.45 22.20
CA CYS A 184 -21.65 -18.87 23.59
C CYS A 184 -22.93 -18.59 24.38
N TYR A 185 -23.58 -17.43 24.15
CA TYR A 185 -24.87 -17.12 24.73
C TYR A 185 -25.98 -18.03 24.22
N GLU A 186 -26.11 -18.20 22.90
CA GLU A 186 -27.15 -19.03 22.27
C GLU A 186 -27.04 -20.51 22.69
N GLN A 187 -25.81 -20.99 22.89
CA GLN A 187 -25.53 -22.36 23.33
C GLN A 187 -25.48 -22.52 24.86
N ARG A 188 -25.76 -21.46 25.63
CA ARG A 188 -25.70 -21.47 27.11
C ARG A 188 -24.37 -21.99 27.67
N ARG A 189 -23.26 -21.53 27.09
CA ARG A 189 -21.89 -21.92 27.47
C ARG A 189 -21.21 -20.97 28.45
N LEU A 190 -21.88 -19.88 28.84
CA LEU A 190 -21.35 -18.88 29.75
C LEU A 190 -22.00 -19.01 31.13
N ALA A 191 -21.18 -18.96 32.18
CA ALA A 191 -21.64 -18.71 33.53
C ALA A 191 -21.86 -17.21 33.74
N ASP A 192 -22.68 -16.84 34.74
CA ASP A 192 -22.93 -15.44 35.07
C ASP A 192 -21.63 -14.69 35.44
N THR A 193 -20.65 -15.42 35.98
CA THR A 193 -19.33 -14.92 36.36
C THR A 193 -18.42 -14.57 35.18
N ASP A 194 -18.71 -15.07 33.97
CA ASP A 194 -17.83 -14.89 32.79
C ASP A 194 -17.99 -13.50 32.16
N ASN A 195 -19.13 -12.85 32.39
CA ASN A 195 -19.48 -11.59 31.74
C ASN A 195 -18.50 -10.46 32.06
N LEU A 196 -18.10 -10.33 33.33
CA LEU A 196 -17.23 -9.24 33.76
C LEU A 196 -15.80 -9.39 33.21
N PRO A 197 -15.15 -10.58 33.27
CA PRO A 197 -13.88 -10.82 32.58
C PRO A 197 -13.94 -10.52 31.08
N ILE A 198 -14.98 -11.01 30.37
CA ILE A 198 -15.12 -10.78 28.93
C ILE A 198 -15.23 -9.27 28.63
N PHE A 199 -16.05 -8.54 29.38
CA PHE A 199 -16.21 -7.11 29.18
C PHE A 199 -14.91 -6.34 29.46
N LYS A 200 -14.17 -6.76 30.49
CA LYS A 200 -12.87 -6.19 30.85
C LYS A 200 -11.85 -6.37 29.73
N ASP A 201 -11.79 -7.57 29.14
CA ASP A 201 -10.92 -7.87 28.01
C ASP A 201 -11.28 -7.05 26.76
N VAL A 202 -12.57 -6.92 26.45
CA VAL A 202 -13.06 -6.05 25.37
C VAL A 202 -12.63 -4.59 25.62
N ALA A 203 -12.77 -4.09 26.85
CA ALA A 203 -12.37 -2.74 27.21
C ALA A 203 -10.86 -2.51 27.05
N TYR A 204 -10.02 -3.49 27.40
CA TYR A 204 -8.57 -3.41 27.18
C TYR A 204 -8.22 -3.38 25.70
N GLY A 205 -8.83 -4.24 24.87
CA GLY A 205 -8.64 -4.23 23.42
C GLY A 205 -9.02 -2.88 22.79
N LEU A 206 -10.17 -2.31 23.18
CA LEU A 206 -10.61 -1.00 22.69
C LEU A 206 -9.71 0.13 23.18
N HIS A 207 -9.29 0.12 24.43
CA HIS A 207 -8.36 1.11 24.96
C HIS A 207 -7.06 1.13 24.15
N TYR A 208 -6.47 -0.05 23.88
CA TYR A 208 -5.29 -0.16 23.03
C TYR A 208 -5.49 0.44 21.64
N LEU A 209 -6.64 0.20 21.00
CA LEU A 209 -6.93 0.76 19.67
C LEU A 209 -7.09 2.30 19.70
N HIS A 210 -7.70 2.82 20.76
CA HIS A 210 -8.00 4.25 20.89
C HIS A 210 -6.81 5.09 21.37
N ASP A 211 -5.86 4.50 22.12
CA ASP A 211 -4.72 5.20 22.72
C ASP A 211 -3.54 5.41 21.75
N ARG A 212 -3.68 4.98 20.49
CA ARG A 212 -2.67 5.17 19.45
C ARG A 212 -2.58 6.63 19.02
N HIS A 213 -1.41 7.04 18.51
CA HIS A 213 -1.22 8.37 17.91
C HIS A 213 -2.26 8.67 16.82
N GLU A 214 -2.55 7.66 15.98
CA GLU A 214 -3.70 7.64 15.10
C GLU A 214 -4.72 6.61 15.64
N PRO A 215 -5.80 7.06 16.31
CA PRO A 215 -6.78 6.18 16.92
C PRO A 215 -7.52 5.32 15.89
N ILE A 216 -7.64 4.02 16.18
CA ILE A 216 -8.42 3.08 15.37
C ILE A 216 -9.79 2.90 16.02
N ILE A 217 -10.85 3.25 15.31
CA ILE A 217 -12.23 3.06 15.79
C ILE A 217 -12.80 1.77 15.17
N HIS A 218 -13.20 0.80 16.00
CA HIS A 218 -13.69 -0.49 15.52
C HIS A 218 -14.97 -0.39 14.65
N ARG A 219 -15.88 0.54 14.99
CA ARG A 219 -17.16 0.84 14.30
C ARG A 219 -18.22 -0.26 14.22
N ASP A 220 -17.83 -1.53 14.37
CA ASP A 220 -18.76 -2.67 14.34
C ASP A 220 -18.64 -3.58 15.58
N LEU A 221 -18.51 -3.00 16.77
CA LEU A 221 -18.38 -3.82 17.98
C LEU A 221 -19.73 -4.45 18.32
N SER A 222 -19.80 -5.77 18.22
CA SER A 222 -21.02 -6.55 18.47
C SER A 222 -20.67 -7.97 18.97
N ALA A 223 -21.64 -8.68 19.55
CA ALA A 223 -21.40 -10.04 20.10
C ALA A 223 -20.81 -11.05 19.08
N PRO A 224 -21.15 -11.03 17.78
CA PRO A 224 -20.44 -11.84 16.77
C PRO A 224 -18.96 -11.54 16.59
N ASN A 225 -18.52 -10.31 16.91
CA ASN A 225 -17.16 -9.84 16.72
C ASN A 225 -16.30 -9.94 18.00
N VAL A 226 -16.87 -10.45 19.09
CA VAL A 226 -16.12 -10.82 20.31
C VAL A 226 -15.82 -12.32 20.24
N LEU A 227 -14.58 -12.65 19.87
CA LEU A 227 -14.11 -14.04 19.76
C LEU A 227 -13.60 -14.52 21.10
N LEU A 228 -13.92 -15.77 21.44
CA LEU A 228 -13.60 -16.41 22.71
C LEU A 228 -12.78 -17.67 22.46
N GLN A 229 -11.75 -17.83 23.27
CA GLN A 229 -10.95 -19.04 23.33
C GLN A 229 -11.19 -19.72 24.68
N ALA A 230 -11.46 -21.02 24.64
CA ALA A 230 -11.57 -21.82 25.84
C ALA A 230 -10.20 -21.87 26.52
N LEU A 231 -10.15 -21.45 27.78
CA LEU A 231 -8.97 -21.68 28.60
C LEU A 231 -8.82 -23.19 28.82
N PRO A 232 -7.63 -23.76 28.63
CA PRO A 232 -7.38 -25.14 29.01
C PRO A 232 -7.49 -25.25 30.54
N ASN A 233 -8.64 -25.74 31.00
CA ASN A 233 -9.02 -26.07 32.39
C ASN A 233 -8.49 -25.12 33.49
N GLY A 234 -9.41 -24.27 33.96
CA GLY A 234 -9.28 -23.22 34.98
C GLY A 234 -8.22 -23.40 36.08
N THR A 235 -7.53 -22.29 36.34
CA THR A 235 -6.94 -21.93 37.64
C THR A 235 -7.72 -20.78 38.24
#